data_AF-A0A2V7JSI1-F1
#
_entry.id   AF-A0A2V7JSI1-F1
#
_cell.length_a   1.000
_cell.length_b   1.000
_cell.length_c   1.000
_cell.angle_alpha   90.00
_cell.angle_beta   90.00
_cell.angle_gamma   90.00
#
_symmetry.space_group_name_H-M   'P 1'
#
loop_
_entity.id
_entity.type
_entity.pdbx_description
1 polymer ?
#
loop_
_entity_poly.entity_id
_entity_poly.type
_entity_poly.pdbx_seq_one_letter_code
_entity_poly.pdbx_strand_id
1 'polypeptide(L)'
;MPPPAELGGSQISSLLEALPGIASVLRSPVADALVKAIRAAAGIGEFSPEDAEELVRYAVRRGLIGPEEGDRVLADTQEPLTAKRKATRGAKPKSAPKKSPKKKSHR
;
A
#
# COMPACT_ATOMS: atom_id res chain seq x y z
N MET A 1 44.76 15.05 8.06
CA MET A 1 43.39 14.54 7.87
C MET A 1 42.54 15.72 7.40
N PRO A 2 42.06 15.77 6.15
CA PRO A 2 41.04 16.76 5.82
C PRO A 2 39.75 16.44 6.61
N PRO A 3 38.98 17.45 7.05
CA PRO A 3 37.73 17.22 7.78
C PRO A 3 36.71 16.50 6.89
N PRO A 4 35.79 15.71 7.49
CA PRO A 4 34.67 15.13 6.75
C PRO A 4 33.90 16.26 6.06
N ALA A 5 33.62 16.09 4.77
CA ALA A 5 32.86 17.04 4.00
C ALA A 5 31.46 17.18 4.63
N GLU A 6 31.27 18.24 5.43
CA GLU A 6 29.95 18.66 5.84
C GLU A 6 29.21 19.12 4.59
N LEU A 7 28.35 18.25 4.07
CA LEU A 7 27.37 18.60 3.06
C LEU A 7 26.46 19.67 3.69
N GLY A 8 26.81 20.92 3.47
CA GLY A 8 26.09 22.07 4.03
C GLY A 8 24.62 22.05 3.58
N GLY A 9 23.74 22.62 4.40
CA GLY A 9 22.29 22.62 4.16
C GLY A 9 21.86 23.10 2.77
N SER A 10 22.67 23.92 2.09
CA SER A 10 22.44 24.33 0.70
C SER A 10 22.61 23.19 -0.31
N GLN A 11 23.58 22.29 -0.13
CA GLN A 11 23.81 21.13 -1.01
C GLN A 11 22.73 20.07 -0.84
N ILE A 12 22.25 19.88 0.39
CA ILE A 12 21.11 19.01 0.68
C ILE A 12 19.85 19.61 0.05
N SER A 13 19.58 20.90 0.23
CA SER A 13 18.44 21.57 -0.40
C SER A 13 18.48 21.51 -1.93
N SER A 14 19.64 21.72 -2.55
CA SER A 14 19.77 21.58 -4.02
C SER A 14 19.56 20.14 -4.50
N LEU A 15 19.96 19.12 -3.74
CA LEU A 15 19.62 17.72 -4.03
C LEU A 15 18.12 17.47 -3.94
N LEU A 16 17.48 17.97 -2.87
CA LEU A 16 16.03 17.89 -2.61
C LEU A 16 15.18 18.56 -3.71
N GLU A 17 15.69 19.64 -4.27
CA GLU A 17 15.01 20.46 -5.29
C GLU A 17 15.28 19.96 -6.73
N ALA A 18 16.44 19.34 -6.98
CA ALA A 18 16.87 18.92 -8.32
C ALA A 18 16.35 17.55 -8.79
N LEU A 19 15.75 16.73 -7.91
CA LEU A 19 15.28 15.39 -8.27
C LEU A 19 13.75 15.26 -8.12
N PRO A 20 12.98 15.21 -9.22
CA PRO A 20 11.58 14.83 -9.18
C PRO A 20 11.46 13.44 -8.52
N GLY A 21 10.75 13.36 -7.40
CA GLY A 21 10.57 12.09 -6.67
C GLY A 21 11.33 11.97 -5.35
N ILE A 22 11.98 13.02 -4.85
CA ILE A 22 12.58 12.95 -3.51
C ILE A 22 11.56 12.73 -2.40
N ALA A 23 10.30 13.16 -2.58
CA ALA A 23 9.23 12.78 -1.67
C ALA A 23 9.01 11.25 -1.59
N SER A 24 9.29 10.49 -2.66
CA SER A 24 9.29 9.01 -2.64
C SER A 24 10.60 8.39 -2.17
N VAL A 25 11.73 9.12 -2.26
CA VAL A 25 13.02 8.68 -1.70
C VAL A 25 13.08 8.91 -0.18
N LEU A 26 12.41 9.95 0.33
CA LEU A 26 12.32 10.28 1.76
C LEU A 26 11.17 9.59 2.48
N ARG A 27 10.16 9.08 1.74
CA ARG A 27 9.12 8.26 2.36
C ARG A 27 9.68 6.87 2.60
N SER A 28 9.88 6.58 3.87
CA SER A 28 10.15 5.22 4.33
C SER A 28 9.04 4.29 3.83
N PRO A 29 9.36 3.13 3.24
CA PRO A 29 8.38 2.11 2.89
C PRO A 29 7.46 1.76 4.07
N VAL A 30 8.01 1.76 5.28
CA VAL A 30 7.27 1.56 6.54
C VAL A 30 6.25 2.67 6.77
N ALA A 31 6.59 3.93 6.48
CA ALA A 31 5.68 5.05 6.65
C ALA A 31 4.50 4.96 5.67
N ASP A 32 4.76 4.59 4.42
CA ASP A 32 3.71 4.36 3.43
C ASP A 32 2.80 3.20 3.84
N ALA A 33 3.38 2.07 4.29
CA ALA A 33 2.64 0.92 4.79
C ALA A 33 1.78 1.27 6.01
N LEU A 34 2.31 2.06 6.95
CA LEU A 34 1.59 2.52 8.13
C LEU A 34 0.40 3.41 7.78
N VAL A 35 0.59 4.38 6.89
CA VAL A 35 -0.50 5.27 6.45
C VAL A 35 -1.59 4.48 5.74
N LYS A 36 -1.24 3.53 4.87
CA LYS A 36 -2.22 2.66 4.20
C LYS A 36 -2.95 1.77 5.19
N ALA A 37 -2.27 1.20 6.18
CA ALA A 37 -2.90 0.40 7.23
C ALA A 37 -3.94 1.20 8.02
N ILE A 38 -3.60 2.42 8.44
CA ILE A 38 -4.53 3.31 9.18
C ILE A 38 -5.75 3.65 8.32
N ARG A 39 -5.54 4.00 7.05
CA ARG A 39 -6.64 4.33 6.13
C ARG A 39 -7.54 3.12 5.88
N ALA A 40 -6.96 1.94 5.63
CA ALA A 40 -7.71 0.72 5.44
C ALA A 40 -8.51 0.33 6.69
N ALA A 41 -7.95 0.52 7.90
CA ALA A 41 -8.66 0.33 9.16
C ALA A 41 -9.84 1.30 9.33
N ALA A 42 -9.74 2.51 8.76
CA ALA A 42 -10.83 3.48 8.68
C ALA A 42 -11.83 3.19 7.53
N GLY A 43 -11.67 2.07 6.80
CA GLY A 43 -12.49 1.73 5.63
C GLY A 43 -12.17 2.52 4.37
N ILE A 44 -11.03 3.22 4.35
CA ILE A 44 -10.58 4.06 3.23
C ILE A 44 -9.43 3.36 2.51
N GLY A 45 -9.69 2.80 1.34
CA GLY A 45 -8.68 2.07 0.56
C GLY A 45 -8.43 0.65 1.07
N GLU A 46 -7.39 0.00 0.52
CA GLU A 46 -7.08 -1.40 0.80
C GLU A 46 -5.74 -1.53 1.52
N PHE A 47 -5.69 -2.44 2.49
CA PHE A 47 -4.44 -2.93 3.07
C PHE A 47 -3.92 -4.08 2.24
N SER A 48 -2.63 -4.07 1.90
CA SER A 48 -2.03 -5.07 1.01
C SER A 48 -1.09 -6.03 1.76
N PRO A 49 -0.87 -7.26 1.23
CA PRO A 49 0.14 -8.17 1.76
C PRO A 49 1.53 -7.55 1.86
N GLU A 50 1.89 -6.71 0.89
CA GLU A 50 3.20 -6.07 0.83
C GLU A 50 3.37 -5.04 1.96
N ASP A 51 2.29 -4.32 2.30
CA ASP A 51 2.29 -3.41 3.45
C ASP A 51 2.40 -4.19 4.78
N ALA A 52 1.74 -5.35 4.90
CA ALA A 52 1.84 -6.22 6.07
C ALA A 52 3.27 -6.72 6.27
N GLU A 53 3.91 -7.19 5.20
CA GLU A 53 5.28 -7.68 5.23
C GLU A 53 6.28 -6.63 5.69
N GLU A 54 6.17 -5.40 5.17
CA GLU A 54 7.05 -4.30 5.55
C GLU A 54 6.86 -3.93 7.03
N LEU A 55 5.62 -3.84 7.51
CA LEU A 55 5.32 -3.51 8.91
C LEU A 55 5.84 -4.57 9.89
N VAL A 56 5.66 -5.85 9.58
CA VAL A 56 6.14 -6.94 10.44
C VAL A 56 7.67 -6.98 10.46
N ARG A 57 8.33 -6.91 9.30
CA ARG A 57 9.79 -6.87 9.22
C ARG A 57 10.37 -5.69 10.00
N TYR A 58 9.72 -4.52 9.93
CA TYR A 58 10.11 -3.36 10.71
C TYR A 58 9.95 -3.61 12.21
N ALA A 59 8.82 -4.18 12.65
CA ALA A 59 8.55 -4.46 14.05
C ALA A 59 9.57 -5.44 14.66
N VAL A 60 9.94 -6.50 13.93
CA VAL A 60 11.00 -7.45 14.34
C VAL A 60 12.36 -6.74 14.41
N ARG A 61 12.73 -5.96 13.38
CA ARG A 61 14.01 -5.24 13.33
C ARG A 61 14.18 -4.25 14.48
N ARG A 62 13.08 -3.64 14.94
CA ARG A 62 13.07 -2.69 16.05
C ARG A 62 12.88 -3.36 17.42
N GLY A 63 12.76 -4.69 17.47
CA GLY A 63 12.56 -5.44 18.71
C GLY A 63 11.20 -5.19 19.36
N LEU A 64 10.20 -4.77 18.60
CA LEU A 64 8.84 -4.56 19.09
C LEU A 64 8.07 -5.88 19.27
N ILE A 65 8.41 -6.87 18.44
CA ILE A 65 7.94 -8.26 18.52
C ILE A 65 9.09 -9.21 18.22
N GLY A 66 8.97 -10.46 18.68
CA GLY A 66 9.93 -11.52 18.38
C GLY A 66 9.80 -12.05 16.94
N PRO A 67 10.85 -12.69 16.38
CA PRO A 67 10.79 -13.27 15.04
C PRO A 67 9.68 -14.32 14.90
N GLU A 68 9.51 -15.19 15.90
CA GLU A 68 8.45 -16.21 15.92
C GLU A 68 7.03 -15.63 15.95
N GLU A 69 6.86 -14.46 16.57
CA GLU A 69 5.59 -13.74 16.55
C GLU A 69 5.38 -13.08 15.18
N GLY A 70 6.43 -12.52 14.61
CA GLY A 70 6.41 -11.97 13.24
C GLY A 70 5.98 -13.01 12.21
N ASP A 71 6.55 -14.21 12.24
CA ASP A 71 6.20 -15.30 11.31
C ASP A 71 4.73 -15.73 11.44
N ARG A 72 4.22 -15.81 12.67
CA ARG A 72 2.81 -16.11 12.95
C ARG A 72 1.88 -15.03 12.39
N VAL A 73 2.19 -13.76 12.63
CA VAL A 73 1.40 -12.62 12.11
C VAL A 73 1.39 -12.58 10.59
N LEU A 74 2.51 -12.90 9.93
CA LEU A 74 2.57 -12.99 8.47
C LEU A 74 1.71 -14.13 7.92
N ALA A 75 1.73 -15.30 8.57
CA ALA A 75 0.88 -16.42 8.18
C ALA A 75 -0.62 -16.07 8.30
N ASP A 76 -1.02 -15.46 9.42
CA ASP A 76 -2.41 -15.08 9.70
C ASP A 76 -2.95 -14.02 8.71
N THR A 77 -2.07 -13.17 8.17
CA THR A 77 -2.45 -12.08 7.26
C THR A 77 -2.42 -12.49 5.78
N GLN A 78 -1.57 -13.44 5.39
CA GLN A 78 -1.40 -13.88 3.99
C GLN A 78 -2.69 -14.42 3.38
N GLU A 79 -3.36 -15.36 4.04
CA GLU A 79 -4.58 -16.00 3.53
C GLU A 79 -5.76 -15.03 3.31
N PRO A 80 -6.17 -14.20 4.29
CA PRO A 80 -7.29 -13.28 4.10
C PRO A 80 -7.00 -12.18 3.06
N LEU A 81 -5.76 -11.72 2.96
CA LEU A 81 -5.39 -10.66 2.00
C LEU A 81 -5.30 -11.19 0.56
N THR A 82 -4.82 -12.41 0.35
CA THR A 82 -4.84 -13.05 -0.98
C THR A 82 -6.24 -13.51 -1.37
N ALA A 83 -7.06 -13.98 -0.43
CA ALA A 83 -8.45 -14.34 -0.68
C ALA A 83 -9.31 -13.13 -1.08
N LYS A 84 -9.15 -11.97 -0.42
CA LYS A 84 -9.84 -10.72 -0.78
C LYS A 84 -9.50 -10.24 -2.20
N ARG A 85 -8.23 -10.30 -2.61
CA ARG A 85 -7.81 -9.98 -3.99
C ARG A 85 -8.50 -10.86 -5.04
N LYS A 86 -8.87 -12.10 -4.69
CA LYS A 86 -9.56 -13.03 -5.58
C LYS A 86 -11.07 -12.73 -5.68
N ALA A 87 -11.68 -12.31 -4.57
CA ALA A 87 -13.10 -11.93 -4.54
C ALA A 87 -13.38 -10.63 -5.31
N THR A 88 -12.51 -9.62 -5.23
CA THR A 88 -12.68 -8.35 -5.95
C THR A 88 -12.46 -8.48 -7.46
N ARG A 89 -11.55 -9.37 -7.90
CA ARG A 89 -11.36 -9.71 -9.33
C ARG A 89 -12.50 -10.51 -9.96
N GLY A 90 -13.37 -11.13 -9.16
CA GLY A 90 -14.56 -11.86 -9.62
C GLY A 90 -15.78 -10.99 -9.91
N ALA A 91 -15.82 -9.76 -9.40
CA ALA A 91 -16.93 -8.84 -9.59
C ALA A 91 -16.79 -8.06 -10.92
N LYS A 92 -16.93 -8.76 -12.06
CA LYS A 92 -17.29 -8.08 -13.31
C LYS A 92 -18.66 -7.41 -13.11
N PRO A 93 -18.81 -6.10 -13.33
CA PRO A 93 -20.12 -5.47 -13.24
C PRO A 93 -21.03 -6.11 -14.29
N LYS A 94 -22.07 -6.82 -13.85
CA LYS A 94 -23.16 -7.27 -14.74
C LYS A 94 -23.78 -6.00 -15.31
N SER A 95 -23.44 -5.69 -16.56
CA SER A 95 -24.12 -4.68 -17.38
C SER A 95 -25.63 -4.94 -17.32
N ALA A 96 -26.37 -3.97 -16.80
CA ALA A 96 -27.83 -4.04 -16.71
C ALA A 96 -28.46 -4.33 -18.08
N PRO A 97 -29.48 -5.20 -18.18
CA PRO A 97 -30.13 -5.49 -19.45
C PRO A 97 -30.91 -4.25 -19.93
N LYS A 98 -30.50 -3.68 -21.07
CA LYS A 98 -31.26 -2.66 -21.79
C LYS A 98 -32.62 -3.24 -22.17
N LYS A 99 -33.69 -2.63 -21.65
CA LYS A 99 -35.08 -2.89 -22.04
C LYS A 99 -35.22 -2.71 -23.56
N SER A 100 -35.60 -3.76 -24.27
CA SER A 100 -36.07 -3.70 -25.66
C SER A 100 -37.44 -3.00 -25.74
N PRO A 101 -37.66 -2.03 -26.64
CA PRO A 101 -38.98 -1.44 -26.80
C PRO A 101 -39.95 -2.41 -27.49
N LYS A 102 -41.11 -2.62 -26.86
CA LYS A 102 -42.23 -3.41 -27.40
C LYS A 102 -42.78 -2.73 -28.66
N LYS A 103 -42.74 -3.44 -29.78
CA LYS A 103 -43.51 -3.14 -31.00
C LYS A 103 -44.96 -3.60 -30.80
N LYS A 104 -45.95 -2.70 -30.92
CA LYS A 104 -47.38 -3.00 -31.18
C LYS A 104 -47.90 -1.89 -32.11
N SER A 105 -48.14 -2.19 -33.40
CA SER A 105 -49.42 -2.60 -34.05
C SER A 105 -50.24 -1.37 -34.47
N HIS A 106 -50.69 -1.17 -35.71
CA HIS A 106 -51.76 -1.87 -36.47
C HIS A 106 -51.66 -1.43 -37.96
N ARG A 107 -51.64 -2.29 -38.99
CA ARG A 107 -52.77 -2.89 -39.74
C ARG A 107 -54.04 -2.07 -39.84
#